data_AF-A0A0S2LZT1-F1
#
_entry.id   AF-A0A0S2LZT1-F1
#
_cell.length_a   1.000
_cell.length_b   1.000
_cell.length_c   1.000
_cell.angle_alpha   90.00
_cell.angle_beta   90.00
_cell.angle_gamma   90.00
#
_symmetry.space_group_name_H-M   'P 1'
#
loop_
_entity.id
_entity.type
_entity.pdbx_description
1 polymer ?
#
loop_
_entity_poly.entity_id
_entity_poly.type
_entity_poly.pdbx_seq_one_letter_code
_entity_poly.pdbx_strand_id
1 'polypeptide(L)'
;MSSELTFTWIALGILAVTVAVRAIIVQTTKSQQHQVFLFWQRVGLPMGSQRVNDSLRRRLHRSANATLLGGVAGGMLAVGIYVFTHTSGLPFNFMWLVALPAVIIGATVLDVALTVRDSLFGRQPDAPRMARLEAVGLRNYMSPKRLYAAPLLLVLAAAMAVAGLVLGATGAIDSGAFLRGPALPFLLAAAVVLGLCVVMARKILEQPQPAADTLELAWDDAIRADVLRKLGVLASVMAWLAVSAAGLGILDGLGATAAANMGTALGQMLSTWGYFAVILTYTHGSSLSWFRQRLWPNFTLVPAGPAPDTGGQEQGHTGTQGQGQGQGQGQS
;
A
#
# COMPACT_ATOMS: atom_id res chain seq x y z
N MET A 1 -31.65 12.03 20.57
CA MET A 1 -30.76 11.50 19.50
C MET A 1 -30.97 9.99 19.45
N SER A 2 -31.08 9.39 18.26
CA SER A 2 -31.14 7.92 18.13
C SER A 2 -29.82 7.29 18.59
N SER A 3 -29.88 6.08 19.13
CA SER A 3 -28.70 5.29 19.52
C SER A 3 -27.69 5.13 18.37
N GLU A 4 -28.18 5.05 17.13
CA GLU A 4 -27.37 4.97 15.92
C GLU A 4 -26.53 6.22 15.68
N LEU A 5 -27.12 7.41 15.87
CA LEU A 5 -26.40 8.67 15.70
C LEU A 5 -25.27 8.78 16.75
N THR A 6 -25.56 8.43 18.00
CA THR A 6 -24.56 8.38 19.07
C THR A 6 -23.43 7.39 18.74
N PHE A 7 -23.77 6.20 18.24
CA PHE A 7 -22.77 5.20 17.83
C PHE A 7 -21.88 5.72 16.70
N THR A 8 -22.46 6.35 15.67
CA THR A 8 -21.68 6.93 14.56
C THR A 8 -20.72 8.01 15.05
N TRP A 9 -21.17 8.91 15.93
CA TRP A 9 -20.28 9.94 16.49
C TRP A 9 -19.17 9.35 17.35
N ILE A 10 -19.44 8.31 18.13
CA ILE A 10 -18.41 7.57 18.89
C ILE A 10 -17.41 6.94 17.91
N ALA A 11 -17.87 6.27 16.85
CA ALA A 11 -17.00 5.64 15.86
C ALA A 11 -16.12 6.67 15.12
N LEU A 12 -16.70 7.81 14.72
CA LEU A 12 -15.95 8.92 14.13
C LEU A 12 -14.93 9.52 15.11
N GLY A 13 -15.30 9.65 16.39
CA GLY A 13 -14.39 10.10 17.46
C GLY A 13 -13.21 9.15 17.65
N ILE A 14 -13.46 7.83 17.70
CA ILE A 14 -12.42 6.80 17.79
C ILE A 14 -11.50 6.85 16.57
N LEU A 15 -12.06 7.00 15.37
CA LEU A 15 -11.28 7.13 14.14
C LEU A 15 -10.40 8.38 14.18
N ALA A 16 -10.94 9.53 14.59
CA ALA A 16 -10.20 10.78 14.72
C ALA A 16 -9.05 10.67 15.72
N VAL A 17 -9.30 10.08 16.90
CA VAL A 17 -8.27 9.83 17.92
C VAL A 17 -7.20 8.87 17.38
N THR A 18 -7.59 7.79 16.71
CA THR A 18 -6.65 6.83 16.12
C THR A 18 -5.73 7.50 15.10
N VAL A 19 -6.29 8.36 14.24
CA VAL A 19 -5.53 9.11 13.26
C VAL A 19 -4.61 10.14 13.91
N ALA A 20 -5.06 10.85 14.95
CA ALA A 20 -4.24 11.79 15.71
C ALA A 20 -3.08 11.08 16.43
N VAL A 21 -3.34 9.96 17.11
CA VAL A 21 -2.31 9.12 17.75
C VAL A 21 -1.32 8.62 16.71
N ARG A 22 -1.78 8.15 15.55
CA ARG A 22 -0.91 7.72 14.47
C ARG A 22 -0.05 8.87 13.94
N ALA A 23 -0.61 10.08 13.82
CA ALA A 23 0.14 11.27 13.40
C ALA A 23 1.27 11.59 14.38
N ILE A 24 1.01 11.50 15.68
CA ILE A 24 2.03 11.69 16.73
C ILE A 24 3.09 10.59 16.64
N ILE A 25 2.70 9.31 16.55
CA ILE A 25 3.64 8.18 16.51
C ILE A 25 4.56 8.26 15.29
N VAL A 26 4.04 8.64 14.11
CA VAL A 26 4.83 8.74 12.86
C VAL A 26 5.93 9.81 12.95
N GLN A 27 5.75 10.84 13.78
CA GLN A 27 6.77 11.88 14.00
C GLN A 27 7.96 11.39 14.85
N THR A 28 7.83 10.26 15.55
CA THR A 28 8.90 9.76 16.42
C THR A 28 10.05 9.12 15.63
N THR A 29 11.30 9.35 16.07
CA THR A 29 12.51 8.77 15.46
C THR A 29 12.49 7.24 15.49
N LYS A 30 11.97 6.64 16.57
CA LYS A 30 11.80 5.20 16.74
C LYS A 30 10.86 4.61 15.67
N SER A 31 9.74 5.28 15.40
CA SER A 31 8.81 4.85 14.34
C SER A 31 9.46 4.94 12.96
N GLN A 32 10.21 6.00 12.67
CA GLN A 32 10.92 6.16 11.40
C GLN A 32 11.97 5.06 11.19
N GLN A 33 12.79 4.76 12.21
CA GLN A 33 13.77 3.67 12.15
C GLN A 33 13.10 2.32 11.96
N HIS A 34 12.00 2.07 12.67
CA HIS A 34 11.24 0.83 12.52
C HIS A 34 10.62 0.68 11.12
N GLN A 35 10.10 1.77 10.54
CA GLN A 35 9.58 1.75 9.16
C GLN A 35 10.67 1.47 8.13
N VAL A 36 11.84 2.10 8.27
CA VAL A 36 13.01 1.83 7.42
C VAL A 36 13.43 0.36 7.52
N PHE A 37 13.51 -0.18 8.74
CA PHE A 37 13.86 -1.57 8.98
C PHE A 37 12.84 -2.54 8.35
N LEU A 38 11.53 -2.32 8.56
CA LEU A 38 10.49 -3.15 7.96
C LEU A 38 10.49 -3.06 6.43
N PHE A 39 10.73 -1.88 5.87
CA PHE A 39 10.84 -1.71 4.42
C PHE A 39 12.08 -2.43 3.88
N TRP A 40 13.21 -2.27 4.57
CA TRP A 40 14.46 -2.96 4.25
C TRP A 40 14.30 -4.48 4.27
N GLN A 41 13.68 -5.05 5.31
CA GLN A 41 13.41 -6.50 5.37
C GLN A 41 12.51 -6.99 4.24
N ARG A 42 11.47 -6.21 3.87
CA ARG A 42 10.55 -6.59 2.78
C ARG A 42 11.19 -6.53 1.41
N VAL A 43 12.05 -5.53 1.19
CA VAL A 43 12.77 -5.34 -0.07
C VAL A 43 13.94 -6.32 -0.19
N GLY A 44 14.66 -6.54 0.91
CA GLY A 44 15.81 -7.43 1.02
C GLY A 44 16.95 -7.04 0.09
N LEU A 45 17.23 -5.73 -0.02
CA LEU A 45 18.44 -5.17 -0.64
C LEU A 45 19.47 -4.86 0.47
N PRO A 46 20.78 -4.84 0.18
CA PRO A 46 21.76 -4.38 1.16
C PRO A 46 21.53 -2.91 1.51
N MET A 47 21.69 -2.54 2.79
CA MET A 47 21.38 -1.19 3.26
C MET A 47 22.29 -0.11 2.63
N GLY A 48 23.52 -0.49 2.28
CA GLY A 48 24.48 0.39 1.61
C GLY A 48 25.08 1.43 2.54
N SER A 49 25.32 2.63 2.01
CA SER A 49 25.94 3.73 2.73
C SER A 49 24.96 4.46 3.65
N GLN A 50 25.48 5.21 4.62
CA GLN A 50 24.67 6.06 5.51
C GLN A 50 23.81 7.06 4.73
N ARG A 51 24.29 7.54 3.59
CA ARG A 51 23.56 8.44 2.69
C ARG A 51 22.29 7.79 2.13
N VAL A 52 22.34 6.52 1.75
CA VAL A 52 21.17 5.76 1.26
C VAL A 52 20.15 5.63 2.38
N ASN A 53 20.61 5.26 3.59
CA ASN A 53 19.77 5.17 4.78
C ASN A 53 19.05 6.49 5.10
N ASP A 54 19.78 7.59 5.16
CA ASP A 54 19.20 8.91 5.48
C ASP A 54 18.20 9.37 4.40
N SER A 55 18.49 9.08 3.13
CA SER A 55 17.59 9.41 2.01
C SER A 55 16.32 8.56 2.07
N LEU A 56 16.45 7.26 2.33
CA LEU A 56 15.33 6.35 2.51
C LEU A 56 14.46 6.75 3.71
N ARG A 57 15.09 7.09 4.86
CA ARG A 57 14.39 7.56 6.06
C ARG A 57 13.59 8.83 5.79
N ARG A 58 14.21 9.84 5.16
CA ARG A 58 13.52 11.10 4.81
C ARG A 58 12.34 10.83 3.87
N ARG A 59 12.55 9.99 2.86
CA ARG A 59 11.52 9.63 1.87
C ARG A 59 10.35 8.90 2.51
N LEU A 60 10.61 7.84 3.29
CA LEU A 60 9.57 7.05 3.96
C LEU A 60 8.79 7.90 4.97
N HIS A 61 9.46 8.80 5.69
CA HIS A 61 8.78 9.73 6.58
C HIS A 61 7.84 10.69 5.82
N ARG A 62 8.30 11.29 4.71
CA ARG A 62 7.45 12.14 3.86
C ARG A 62 6.27 11.37 3.26
N SER A 63 6.51 10.14 2.80
CA SER A 63 5.48 9.23 2.29
C SER A 63 4.46 8.86 3.37
N ALA A 64 4.90 8.57 4.60
CA ALA A 64 4.01 8.28 5.72
C ALA A 64 3.13 9.49 6.07
N ASN A 65 3.71 10.69 6.10
CA ASN A 65 2.95 11.93 6.35
C ASN A 65 1.99 12.25 5.21
N ALA A 66 2.39 12.07 3.94
CA ALA A 66 1.52 12.22 2.78
C ALA A 66 0.34 11.22 2.84
N THR A 67 0.62 9.96 3.15
CA THR A 67 -0.41 8.93 3.32
C THR A 67 -1.40 9.31 4.43
N LEU A 68 -0.89 9.83 5.57
CA LEU A 68 -1.73 10.23 6.69
C LEU A 68 -2.59 11.45 6.37
N LEU A 69 -2.00 12.52 5.83
CA LEU A 69 -2.71 13.74 5.44
C LEU A 69 -3.75 13.45 4.36
N GLY A 70 -3.39 12.63 3.36
CA GLY A 70 -4.31 12.20 2.33
C GLY A 70 -5.46 11.37 2.90
N GLY A 71 -5.16 10.46 3.82
CA GLY A 71 -6.17 9.67 4.51
C GLY A 71 -7.13 10.53 5.35
N VAL A 72 -6.62 11.54 6.07
CA VAL A 72 -7.42 12.54 6.80
C VAL A 72 -8.34 13.28 5.83
N ALA A 73 -7.80 13.82 4.73
CA ALA A 73 -8.57 14.55 3.74
C ALA A 73 -9.70 13.68 3.14
N GLY A 74 -9.39 12.42 2.81
CA GLY A 74 -10.38 11.44 2.36
C GLY A 74 -11.45 11.13 3.40
N GLY A 75 -11.06 10.97 4.67
CA GLY A 75 -11.99 10.78 5.78
C GLY A 75 -12.89 11.98 6.02
N MET A 76 -12.36 13.20 5.95
CA MET A 76 -13.14 14.44 6.05
C MET A 76 -14.16 14.56 4.91
N LEU A 77 -13.77 14.20 3.68
CA LEU A 77 -14.69 14.13 2.55
C LEU A 77 -15.84 13.15 2.82
N ALA A 78 -15.53 11.95 3.34
CA ALA A 78 -16.55 10.98 3.70
C ALA A 78 -17.49 11.53 4.80
N VAL A 79 -16.97 12.12 5.87
CA VAL A 79 -17.79 12.76 6.91
C VAL A 79 -18.69 13.83 6.30
N GLY A 80 -18.18 14.66 5.39
CA GLY A 80 -18.98 15.63 4.65
C GLY A 80 -20.14 14.96 3.91
N ILE A 81 -19.85 13.92 3.11
CA ILE A 81 -20.88 13.15 2.40
C ILE A 81 -21.94 12.65 3.39
N TYR A 82 -21.53 12.01 4.49
CA TYR A 82 -22.44 11.49 5.51
C TYR A 82 -23.39 12.57 6.07
N VAL A 83 -22.85 13.73 6.41
CA VAL A 83 -23.62 14.85 6.99
C VAL A 83 -24.61 15.42 5.98
N PHE A 84 -24.23 15.54 4.70
CA PHE A 84 -25.11 16.14 3.69
C PHE A 84 -26.17 15.17 3.15
N THR A 85 -25.87 13.88 3.00
CA THR A 85 -26.80 12.93 2.39
C THR A 85 -27.92 12.48 3.32
N HIS A 86 -27.87 12.79 4.62
CA HIS A 86 -28.87 12.40 5.64
C HIS A 86 -29.31 10.92 5.49
N THR A 87 -28.36 10.05 5.14
CA THR A 87 -28.66 8.64 4.83
C THR A 87 -29.16 7.96 6.09
N SER A 88 -30.45 7.65 6.13
CA SER A 88 -31.18 6.99 7.22
C SER A 88 -30.86 5.48 7.34
N GLY A 89 -29.69 5.05 6.86
CA GLY A 89 -29.28 3.66 6.74
C GLY A 89 -27.96 3.36 7.45
N LEU A 90 -27.82 2.08 7.81
CA LEU A 90 -26.80 1.54 8.72
C LEU A 90 -25.38 2.09 8.48
N PRO A 91 -24.66 2.47 9.56
CA PRO A 91 -23.30 3.00 9.49
C PRO A 91 -22.29 2.05 8.83
N PHE A 92 -22.61 0.75 8.77
CA PHE A 92 -21.75 -0.28 8.20
C PHE A 92 -21.53 -0.12 6.69
N ASN A 93 -22.61 -0.02 5.89
CA ASN A 93 -22.47 0.11 4.43
C ASN A 93 -21.79 1.43 4.05
N PHE A 94 -22.09 2.50 4.78
CA PHE A 94 -21.43 3.78 4.61
C PHE A 94 -19.91 3.68 4.87
N MET A 95 -19.51 2.99 5.94
CA MET A 95 -18.10 2.81 6.29
C MET A 95 -17.33 2.07 5.18
N TRP A 96 -17.90 0.99 4.64
CA TRP A 96 -17.22 0.15 3.64
C TRP A 96 -17.25 0.71 2.22
N LEU A 97 -18.37 1.32 1.82
CA LEU A 97 -18.56 1.81 0.46
C LEU A 97 -18.03 3.24 0.28
N VAL A 98 -18.07 4.07 1.32
CA VAL A 98 -17.73 5.50 1.21
C VAL A 98 -16.51 5.86 2.04
N ALA A 99 -16.54 5.63 3.35
CA ALA A 99 -15.51 6.16 4.23
C ALA A 99 -14.13 5.54 3.98
N LEU A 100 -14.05 4.22 4.00
CA LEU A 100 -12.79 3.51 3.84
C LEU A 100 -12.18 3.69 2.43
N PRO A 101 -12.95 3.64 1.33
CA PRO A 101 -12.44 3.93 -0.01
C PRO A 101 -11.96 5.38 -0.15
N ALA A 102 -12.70 6.35 0.41
CA ALA A 102 -12.27 7.76 0.40
C ALA A 102 -10.92 7.94 1.11
N VAL A 103 -10.72 7.30 2.26
CA VAL A 103 -9.45 7.30 2.99
C VAL A 103 -8.33 6.69 2.13
N ILE A 104 -8.55 5.54 1.47
CA ILE A 104 -7.53 4.92 0.61
C ILE A 104 -7.21 5.80 -0.60
N ILE A 105 -8.23 6.36 -1.25
CA ILE A 105 -8.07 7.27 -2.38
C ILE A 105 -7.20 8.45 -1.96
N GLY A 106 -7.59 9.16 -0.89
CA GLY A 106 -6.85 10.31 -0.40
C GLY A 106 -5.41 9.97 -0.04
N ALA A 107 -5.21 8.89 0.73
CA ALA A 107 -3.89 8.42 1.13
C ALA A 107 -2.99 8.07 -0.06
N THR A 108 -3.54 7.38 -1.06
CA THR A 108 -2.79 6.96 -2.25
C THR A 108 -2.49 8.14 -3.16
N VAL A 109 -3.45 9.04 -3.38
CA VAL A 109 -3.28 10.22 -4.24
C VAL A 109 -2.15 11.11 -3.73
N LEU A 110 -2.12 11.41 -2.43
CA LEU A 110 -1.10 12.31 -1.89
C LEU A 110 0.29 11.66 -1.88
N ASP A 111 0.39 10.36 -1.62
CA ASP A 111 1.66 9.62 -1.69
C ASP A 111 2.20 9.51 -3.13
N VAL A 112 1.32 9.26 -4.10
CA VAL A 112 1.66 9.23 -5.53
C VAL A 112 2.09 10.62 -6.01
N ALA A 113 1.36 11.68 -5.62
CA ALA A 113 1.73 13.06 -5.95
C ALA A 113 3.13 13.42 -5.41
N LEU A 114 3.44 13.01 -4.17
CA LEU A 114 4.77 13.17 -3.58
C LEU A 114 5.84 12.35 -4.33
N THR A 115 5.50 11.21 -4.89
CA THR A 115 6.42 10.39 -5.73
C THR A 115 6.73 11.05 -7.06
N VAL A 116 5.70 11.54 -7.75
CA VAL A 116 5.89 12.21 -9.03
C VAL A 116 6.67 13.52 -8.86
N ARG A 117 6.48 14.21 -7.73
CA ARG A 117 7.17 15.48 -7.43
C ARG A 117 8.61 15.31 -6.95
N ASP A 118 8.87 14.38 -6.03
CA ASP A 118 10.16 14.22 -5.37
C ASP A 118 10.87 12.94 -5.84
N SER A 119 12.10 13.07 -6.35
CA SER A 119 13.01 11.94 -6.55
C SER A 119 13.67 11.51 -5.24
N LEU A 120 14.05 10.23 -5.13
CA LEU A 120 14.70 9.70 -3.91
C LEU A 120 16.07 10.33 -3.67
N PHE A 121 16.84 10.55 -4.75
CA PHE A 121 18.18 11.10 -4.72
C PHE A 121 18.22 12.44 -5.47
N GLY A 122 18.93 13.42 -4.90
CA GLY A 122 19.18 14.69 -5.58
C GLY A 122 20.16 14.52 -6.73
N ARG A 123 19.99 15.33 -7.79
CA ARG A 123 20.94 15.38 -8.90
C ARG A 123 22.26 15.96 -8.40
N GLN A 124 23.31 15.13 -8.34
CA GLN A 124 24.67 15.60 -8.16
C GLN A 124 25.23 15.97 -9.53
N PRO A 125 25.68 17.23 -9.76
CA PRO A 125 26.14 17.68 -11.07
C PRO A 125 27.26 16.83 -11.66
N ASP A 126 28.15 16.33 -10.81
CA ASP A 126 29.40 15.67 -11.23
C ASP A 126 29.41 14.15 -11.00
N ALA A 127 28.30 13.57 -10.52
CA ALA A 127 28.24 12.13 -10.26
C ALA A 127 27.97 11.36 -11.57
N PRO A 128 28.64 10.21 -11.81
CA PRO A 128 28.32 9.35 -12.95
C PRO A 128 26.86 8.91 -12.88
N ARG A 129 26.14 9.00 -14.00
CA ARG A 129 24.72 8.64 -14.04
C ARG A 129 24.58 7.19 -14.47
N MET A 130 24.08 6.36 -13.56
CA MET A 130 23.69 4.99 -13.89
C MET A 130 22.31 4.99 -14.57
N ALA A 131 22.24 4.37 -15.74
CA ALA A 131 21.00 4.14 -16.49
C ALA A 131 20.92 2.68 -16.92
N ARG A 132 19.71 2.15 -16.98
CA ARG A 132 19.47 0.80 -17.51
C ARG A 132 19.64 0.81 -19.03
N LEU A 133 20.20 -0.28 -19.55
CA LEU A 133 20.29 -0.53 -20.99
C LEU A 133 18.91 -0.90 -21.58
N GLU A 134 18.06 -1.55 -20.78
CA GLU A 134 16.74 -2.02 -21.22
C GLU A 134 15.60 -1.14 -20.68
N ALA A 135 14.57 -0.96 -21.50
CA ALA A 135 13.35 -0.27 -21.10
C ALA A 135 12.59 -1.10 -20.04
N VAL A 136 12.36 -0.50 -18.86
CA VAL A 136 11.65 -1.17 -17.77
C VAL A 136 10.15 -0.89 -17.86
N GLY A 137 9.37 -1.96 -18.02
CA GLY A 137 7.90 -1.90 -18.01
C GLY A 137 7.29 -2.29 -16.67
N LEU A 138 5.99 -2.03 -16.53
CA LEU A 138 5.18 -2.36 -15.34
C LEU A 138 5.26 -3.84 -14.92
N ARG A 139 5.37 -4.76 -15.88
CA ARG A 139 5.54 -6.21 -15.66
C ARG A 139 6.81 -6.59 -14.88
N ASN A 140 7.81 -5.71 -14.88
CA ASN A 140 9.04 -5.94 -14.14
C ASN A 140 8.91 -5.55 -12.66
N TYR A 141 7.95 -4.70 -12.29
CA TYR A 141 7.75 -4.26 -10.90
C TYR A 141 6.67 -5.06 -10.16
N MET A 142 5.67 -5.57 -10.87
CA MET A 142 4.54 -6.27 -10.27
C MET A 142 4.31 -7.64 -10.91
N SER A 143 3.90 -8.61 -10.09
CA SER A 143 3.57 -9.94 -10.57
C SER A 143 2.32 -9.92 -11.47
N PRO A 144 2.23 -10.82 -12.49
CA PRO A 144 1.09 -10.86 -13.40
C PRO A 144 -0.25 -10.95 -12.68
N LYS A 145 -0.34 -11.75 -11.61
CA LYS A 145 -1.56 -11.89 -10.79
C LYS A 145 -2.07 -10.55 -10.26
N ARG A 146 -1.17 -9.67 -9.81
CA ARG A 146 -1.54 -8.34 -9.28
C ARG A 146 -1.77 -7.30 -10.38
N LEU A 147 -1.23 -7.52 -11.58
CA LEU A 147 -1.47 -6.65 -12.72
C LEU A 147 -2.86 -6.86 -13.31
N TYR A 148 -3.30 -8.12 -13.37
CA TYR A 148 -4.62 -8.46 -13.92
C TYR A 148 -5.76 -8.41 -12.90
N ALA A 149 -5.48 -8.28 -11.60
CA ALA A 149 -6.51 -8.25 -10.56
C ALA A 149 -7.58 -7.16 -10.80
N ALA A 150 -7.19 -5.89 -10.90
CA ALA A 150 -8.15 -4.79 -11.09
C ALA A 150 -8.93 -4.88 -12.42
N PRO A 151 -8.29 -5.12 -13.59
CA PRO A 151 -9.03 -5.31 -14.84
C PRO A 151 -10.02 -6.48 -14.81
N LEU A 152 -9.64 -7.64 -14.25
CA LEU A 152 -10.53 -8.80 -14.16
C LEU A 152 -11.72 -8.53 -13.24
N LEU A 153 -11.49 -7.87 -12.10
CA LEU A 153 -12.57 -7.44 -11.20
C LEU A 153 -13.49 -6.41 -11.86
N LEU A 154 -12.95 -5.49 -12.65
CA LEU A 154 -13.76 -4.50 -13.37
C LEU A 154 -14.62 -5.16 -14.46
N VAL A 155 -14.08 -6.13 -15.20
CA VAL A 155 -14.83 -6.93 -16.17
C VAL A 155 -15.95 -7.72 -15.47
N LEU A 156 -15.66 -8.32 -14.32
CA LEU A 156 -16.67 -9.00 -13.51
C LEU A 156 -17.76 -8.03 -13.04
N ALA A 157 -17.41 -6.85 -12.56
CA ALA A 157 -18.37 -5.82 -12.15
C ALA A 157 -19.27 -5.38 -13.32
N ALA A 158 -18.68 -5.17 -14.50
CA ALA A 158 -19.42 -4.84 -15.71
C ALA A 158 -20.37 -5.97 -16.13
N ALA A 159 -19.91 -7.23 -16.09
CA ALA A 159 -20.74 -8.39 -16.40
C ALA A 159 -21.92 -8.52 -15.41
N MET A 160 -21.69 -8.30 -14.11
CA MET A 160 -22.75 -8.28 -13.11
C MET A 160 -23.72 -7.11 -13.33
N ALA A 161 -23.23 -5.92 -13.71
CA ALA A 161 -24.10 -4.80 -14.01
C ALA A 161 -25.00 -5.10 -15.22
N VAL A 162 -24.44 -5.68 -16.29
CA VAL A 162 -25.23 -6.13 -17.46
C VAL A 162 -26.25 -7.18 -17.04
N ALA A 163 -25.87 -8.16 -16.21
CA ALA A 163 -26.80 -9.17 -15.71
C ALA A 163 -27.96 -8.54 -14.92
N GLY A 164 -27.68 -7.58 -14.04
CA GLY A 164 -28.71 -6.84 -13.30
C GLY A 164 -29.67 -6.08 -14.24
N LEU A 165 -29.16 -5.43 -15.27
CA LEU A 165 -29.98 -4.75 -16.28
C LEU A 165 -30.87 -5.73 -17.06
N VAL A 166 -30.33 -6.88 -17.46
CA VAL A 166 -31.09 -7.93 -18.17
C VAL A 166 -32.18 -8.51 -17.27
N LEU A 167 -31.86 -8.85 -16.02
CA LEU A 167 -32.83 -9.35 -15.04
C LEU A 167 -33.94 -8.32 -14.77
N GLY A 168 -33.57 -7.03 -14.72
CA GLY A 168 -34.54 -5.94 -14.60
C GLY A 168 -35.45 -5.83 -15.81
N ALA A 169 -34.89 -5.93 -17.02
CA ALA A 169 -35.65 -5.90 -18.27
C ALA A 169 -36.63 -7.09 -18.41
N THR A 170 -36.29 -8.26 -17.86
CA THR A 170 -37.19 -9.43 -17.81
C THR A 170 -38.20 -9.38 -16.67
N GLY A 171 -38.16 -8.36 -15.81
CA GLY A 171 -39.01 -8.26 -14.62
C GLY A 171 -38.67 -9.25 -13.51
N ALA A 172 -37.47 -9.85 -13.55
CA ALA A 172 -37.00 -10.78 -12.52
C ALA A 172 -36.52 -10.06 -11.25
N ILE A 173 -36.12 -8.79 -11.39
CA ILE A 173 -35.79 -7.88 -10.28
C ILE A 173 -36.43 -6.50 -10.51
N ASP A 174 -36.57 -5.70 -9.45
CA ASP A 174 -36.92 -4.28 -9.56
C ASP A 174 -35.77 -3.50 -10.22
N SER A 175 -35.89 -3.26 -11.52
CA SER A 175 -34.93 -2.46 -12.30
C SER A 175 -34.77 -1.04 -11.76
N GLY A 176 -35.84 -0.46 -11.21
CA GLY A 176 -35.81 0.88 -10.64
C GLY A 176 -34.99 0.94 -9.36
N ALA A 177 -35.05 -0.08 -8.52
CA ALA A 177 -34.16 -0.22 -7.36
C ALA A 177 -32.70 -0.39 -7.79
N PHE A 178 -32.43 -1.26 -8.76
CA PHE A 178 -31.08 -1.49 -9.28
C PHE A 178 -30.44 -0.22 -9.87
N LEU A 179 -31.18 0.51 -10.72
CA LEU A 179 -30.71 1.73 -11.38
C LEU A 179 -30.50 2.90 -10.41
N ARG A 180 -31.30 2.99 -9.35
CA ARG A 180 -31.12 3.99 -8.28
C ARG A 180 -30.03 3.59 -7.28
N GLY A 181 -29.61 2.33 -7.31
CA GLY A 181 -28.58 1.79 -6.44
C GLY A 181 -27.15 2.24 -6.78
N PRO A 182 -26.17 1.87 -5.94
CA PRO A 182 -24.78 2.28 -6.10
C PRO A 182 -24.04 1.56 -7.25
N ALA A 183 -24.62 0.53 -7.87
CA ALA A 183 -23.93 -0.33 -8.84
C ALA A 183 -23.25 0.45 -9.99
N LEU A 184 -24.01 1.30 -10.70
CA LEU A 184 -23.50 2.04 -11.85
C LEU A 184 -22.52 3.16 -11.46
N PRO A 185 -22.78 3.97 -10.41
CA PRO A 185 -21.79 4.95 -9.93
C PRO A 185 -20.46 4.33 -9.54
N PHE A 186 -20.46 3.19 -8.82
CA PHE A 186 -19.22 2.52 -8.43
C PHE A 186 -18.49 1.90 -9.62
N LEU A 187 -19.21 1.36 -10.60
CA LEU A 187 -18.60 0.85 -11.83
C LEU A 187 -17.88 1.97 -12.59
N LEU A 188 -18.52 3.13 -12.74
CA LEU A 188 -17.90 4.30 -13.38
C LEU A 188 -16.68 4.78 -12.58
N ALA A 189 -16.82 4.91 -11.25
CA ALA A 189 -15.72 5.33 -10.38
C ALA A 189 -14.52 4.36 -10.47
N ALA A 190 -14.78 3.04 -10.49
CA ALA A 190 -13.74 2.03 -10.62
C ALA A 190 -13.02 2.12 -11.98
N ALA A 191 -13.76 2.33 -13.08
CA ALA A 191 -13.18 2.52 -14.41
C ALA A 191 -12.30 3.77 -14.47
N VAL A 192 -12.77 4.90 -13.91
CA VAL A 192 -12.00 6.15 -13.83
C VAL A 192 -10.74 5.96 -12.99
N VAL A 193 -10.84 5.37 -11.81
CA VAL A 193 -9.69 5.12 -10.93
C VAL A 193 -8.67 4.20 -11.60
N LEU A 194 -9.11 3.13 -12.28
CA LEU A 194 -8.21 2.26 -13.03
C LEU A 194 -7.47 3.03 -14.13
N GLY A 195 -8.20 3.83 -14.92
CA GLY A 195 -7.61 4.68 -15.96
C GLY A 195 -6.56 5.65 -15.40
N LEU A 196 -6.88 6.36 -14.32
CA LEU A 196 -5.96 7.25 -13.62
C LEU A 196 -4.72 6.50 -13.09
N CYS A 197 -4.91 5.32 -12.50
CA CYS A 197 -3.80 4.49 -12.02
C CYS A 197 -2.87 4.06 -13.17
N VAL A 198 -3.41 3.70 -14.34
CA VAL A 198 -2.61 3.36 -15.53
C VAL A 198 -1.80 4.57 -16.01
N VAL A 199 -2.41 5.76 -16.09
CA VAL A 199 -1.72 7.00 -16.47
C VAL A 199 -0.63 7.35 -15.48
N MET A 200 -0.90 7.27 -14.17
CA MET A 200 0.09 7.56 -13.13
C MET A 200 1.22 6.54 -13.11
N ALA A 201 0.92 5.26 -13.33
CA ALA A 201 1.96 4.22 -13.45
C ALA A 201 2.91 4.52 -14.61
N ARG A 202 2.40 4.98 -15.77
CA ARG A 202 3.25 5.41 -16.90
C ARG A 202 4.11 6.61 -16.53
N LYS A 203 3.52 7.65 -15.94
CA LYS A 203 4.28 8.84 -15.49
C LYS A 203 5.39 8.51 -14.51
N ILE A 204 5.12 7.61 -13.56
CA ILE A 204 6.13 7.13 -12.59
C ILE A 204 7.25 6.38 -13.31
N LEU A 205 6.92 5.54 -14.30
CA LEU A 205 7.92 4.78 -15.07
C LEU A 205 8.81 5.69 -15.95
N GLU A 206 8.24 6.77 -16.50
CA GLU A 206 8.93 7.77 -17.31
C GLU A 206 9.83 8.71 -16.49
N GLN A 207 9.66 8.74 -15.17
CA GLN A 207 10.44 9.62 -14.29
C GLN A 207 11.94 9.27 -14.35
N PRO A 208 12.83 10.25 -14.59
CA PRO A 208 14.28 10.03 -14.57
C PRO A 208 14.77 9.50 -13.22
N GLN A 209 15.70 8.56 -13.24
CA GLN A 209 16.33 7.98 -12.04
C GLN A 209 17.75 8.56 -11.87
N PRO A 210 17.97 9.52 -10.96
CA PRO A 210 19.30 10.06 -10.67
C PRO A 210 20.03 9.16 -9.67
N ALA A 211 20.55 8.02 -10.13
CA ALA A 211 21.35 7.10 -9.32
C ALA A 211 22.84 7.21 -9.67
N ALA A 212 23.70 7.33 -8.65
CA ALA A 212 25.15 7.38 -8.82
C ALA A 212 25.79 5.98 -8.90
N ASP A 213 25.15 4.98 -8.29
CA ASP A 213 25.61 3.59 -8.28
C ASP A 213 24.45 2.60 -8.48
N THR A 214 24.82 1.33 -8.65
CA THR A 214 23.88 0.22 -8.87
C THR A 214 22.92 0.01 -7.68
N LEU A 215 23.36 0.28 -6.45
CA LEU A 215 22.56 0.08 -5.25
C LEU A 215 21.54 1.21 -5.05
N GLU A 216 21.94 2.47 -5.30
CA GLU A 216 21.03 3.61 -5.36
C GLU A 216 19.94 3.38 -6.40
N LEU A 217 20.31 2.88 -7.60
CA LEU A 217 19.33 2.55 -8.64
C LEU A 217 18.36 1.45 -8.18
N ALA A 218 18.84 0.46 -7.43
CA ALA A 218 17.99 -0.60 -6.88
C ALA A 218 17.01 -0.12 -5.81
N TRP A 219 17.43 0.82 -4.96
CA TRP A 219 16.56 1.44 -3.97
C TRP A 219 15.51 2.36 -4.60
N ASP A 220 15.86 3.10 -5.66
CA ASP A 220 14.87 3.89 -6.40
C ASP A 220 13.80 2.98 -7.03
N ASP A 221 14.21 1.87 -7.63
CA ASP A 221 13.29 0.85 -8.16
C ASP A 221 12.42 0.20 -7.09
N ALA A 222 12.94 0.01 -5.87
CA ALA A 222 12.17 -0.52 -4.76
C ALA A 222 11.03 0.43 -4.32
N ILE A 223 11.33 1.73 -4.24
CA ILE A 223 10.33 2.76 -3.92
C ILE A 223 9.30 2.86 -5.04
N ARG A 224 9.76 2.83 -6.29
CA ARG A 224 8.88 2.79 -7.47
C ARG A 224 7.95 1.58 -7.44
N ALA A 225 8.46 0.39 -7.11
CA ALA A 225 7.67 -0.83 -6.96
C ALA A 225 6.60 -0.69 -5.86
N ASP A 226 6.93 -0.08 -4.72
CA ASP A 226 5.96 0.14 -3.64
C ASP A 226 4.82 1.10 -4.05
N VAL A 227 5.14 2.17 -4.76
CA VAL A 227 4.13 3.14 -5.24
C VAL A 227 3.23 2.50 -6.30
N LEU A 228 3.80 1.76 -7.25
CA LEU A 228 3.03 1.01 -8.25
C LEU A 228 2.13 -0.05 -7.59
N ARG A 229 2.63 -0.71 -6.54
CA ARG A 229 1.83 -1.65 -5.73
C ARG A 229 0.65 -0.95 -5.07
N LYS A 230 0.84 0.24 -4.48
CA LYS A 230 -0.26 1.04 -3.88
C LYS A 230 -1.31 1.45 -4.91
N LEU A 231 -0.91 1.85 -6.12
CA LEU A 231 -1.84 2.09 -7.24
C LEU A 231 -2.64 0.83 -7.59
N GLY A 232 -1.97 -0.33 -7.64
CA GLY A 232 -2.64 -1.61 -7.88
C GLY A 232 -3.66 -1.99 -6.79
N VAL A 233 -3.33 -1.72 -5.52
CA VAL A 233 -4.27 -1.88 -4.39
C VAL A 233 -5.50 -1.00 -4.60
N LEU A 234 -5.29 0.30 -4.83
CA LEU A 234 -6.37 1.26 -5.01
C LEU A 234 -7.30 0.84 -6.15
N ALA A 235 -6.75 0.52 -7.32
CA ALA A 235 -7.54 0.08 -8.48
C ALA A 235 -8.32 -1.21 -8.18
N SER A 236 -7.71 -2.18 -7.50
CA SER A 236 -8.36 -3.46 -7.19
C SER A 236 -9.45 -3.31 -6.13
N VAL A 237 -9.25 -2.47 -5.12
CA VAL A 237 -10.26 -2.15 -4.12
C VAL A 237 -11.46 -1.50 -4.78
N MET A 238 -11.26 -0.49 -5.63
CA MET A 238 -12.35 0.18 -6.33
C MET A 238 -13.11 -0.77 -7.26
N ALA A 239 -12.40 -1.63 -8.01
CA ALA A 239 -13.02 -2.64 -8.84
C ALA A 239 -13.84 -3.65 -8.01
N TRP A 240 -13.33 -4.09 -6.85
CA TRP A 240 -14.05 -4.97 -5.94
C TRP A 240 -15.32 -4.31 -5.36
N LEU A 241 -15.27 -3.02 -5.05
CA LEU A 241 -16.45 -2.27 -4.60
C LEU A 241 -17.51 -2.21 -5.68
N ALA A 242 -17.12 -2.06 -6.95
CA ALA A 242 -18.04 -2.13 -8.08
C ALA A 242 -18.68 -3.51 -8.23
N VAL A 243 -17.91 -4.60 -8.09
CA VAL A 243 -18.44 -5.98 -8.05
C VAL A 243 -19.47 -6.12 -6.92
N SER A 244 -19.10 -5.66 -5.72
CA SER A 244 -19.95 -5.77 -4.53
C SER A 244 -21.23 -4.94 -4.65
N ALA A 245 -21.14 -3.71 -5.16
CA ALA A 245 -22.28 -2.84 -5.38
C ALA A 245 -23.24 -3.39 -6.43
N ALA A 246 -22.72 -3.98 -7.52
CA ALA A 246 -23.54 -4.65 -8.53
C ALA A 246 -24.23 -5.90 -7.97
N GLY A 247 -23.50 -6.74 -7.21
CA GLY A 247 -24.07 -7.93 -6.58
C GLY A 247 -25.16 -7.61 -5.57
N LEU A 248 -24.91 -6.65 -4.67
CA LEU A 248 -25.91 -6.18 -3.71
C LEU A 248 -27.11 -5.54 -4.39
N GLY A 249 -26.91 -4.75 -5.45
CA GLY A 249 -28.01 -4.18 -6.22
C GLY A 249 -28.93 -5.23 -6.84
N ILE A 250 -28.38 -6.35 -7.33
CA ILE A 250 -29.18 -7.48 -7.84
C ILE A 250 -29.97 -8.12 -6.70
N LEU A 251 -29.32 -8.37 -5.56
CA LEU A 251 -29.95 -9.00 -4.39
C LEU A 251 -31.08 -8.14 -3.81
N ASP A 252 -30.88 -6.82 -3.70
CA ASP A 252 -31.90 -5.88 -3.24
C ASP A 252 -33.08 -5.81 -4.22
N GLY A 253 -32.82 -5.94 -5.52
CA GLY A 253 -33.85 -5.97 -6.57
C GLY A 253 -34.76 -7.20 -6.52
N LEU A 254 -34.35 -8.30 -5.87
CA LEU A 254 -35.18 -9.51 -5.70
C LEU A 254 -36.33 -9.31 -4.68
N GLY A 255 -36.35 -8.18 -3.97
CA GLY A 255 -37.40 -7.82 -3.01
C GLY A 255 -37.27 -8.52 -1.65
N ALA A 256 -38.14 -8.18 -0.71
CA ALA A 256 -38.04 -8.59 0.70
C ALA A 256 -38.57 -10.01 0.98
N THR A 257 -38.05 -11.02 0.28
CA THR A 257 -38.28 -12.42 0.64
C THR A 257 -37.29 -12.90 1.71
N ALA A 258 -37.63 -13.91 2.51
CA ALA A 258 -36.70 -14.47 3.50
C ALA A 258 -35.38 -14.95 2.87
N ALA A 259 -35.46 -15.52 1.65
CA ALA A 259 -34.29 -15.92 0.87
C ALA A 259 -33.45 -14.71 0.43
N ALA A 260 -34.09 -13.61 0.02
CA ALA A 260 -33.38 -12.37 -0.34
C ALA A 260 -32.68 -11.74 0.86
N ASN A 261 -33.30 -11.72 2.05
CA ASN A 261 -32.67 -11.19 3.26
C ASN A 261 -31.39 -11.96 3.63
N MET A 262 -31.43 -13.29 3.56
CA MET A 262 -30.24 -14.13 3.76
C MET A 262 -29.20 -13.89 2.66
N GLY A 263 -29.64 -13.76 1.40
CA GLY A 263 -28.79 -13.43 0.26
C GLY A 263 -28.05 -12.10 0.45
N THR A 264 -28.75 -11.04 0.85
CA THR A 264 -28.15 -9.71 1.11
C THR A 264 -27.16 -9.77 2.26
N ALA A 265 -27.47 -10.48 3.35
CA ALA A 265 -26.54 -10.65 4.47
C ALA A 265 -25.24 -11.37 4.03
N LEU A 266 -25.37 -12.46 3.26
CA LEU A 266 -24.22 -13.18 2.70
C LEU A 266 -23.45 -12.32 1.69
N GLY A 267 -24.15 -11.54 0.86
CA GLY A 267 -23.55 -10.61 -0.09
C GLY A 267 -22.73 -9.53 0.60
N GLN A 268 -23.21 -8.98 1.73
CA GLN A 268 -22.47 -8.03 2.54
C GLN A 268 -21.23 -8.67 3.18
N MET A 269 -21.34 -9.89 3.72
CA MET A 269 -20.19 -10.62 4.26
C MET A 269 -19.14 -10.89 3.18
N LEU A 270 -19.57 -11.37 2.00
CA LEU A 270 -18.67 -11.62 0.86
C LEU A 270 -17.98 -10.34 0.41
N SER A 271 -18.71 -9.22 0.33
CA SER A 271 -18.16 -7.90 0.03
C SER A 271 -17.05 -7.51 1.01
N THR A 272 -17.28 -7.65 2.32
CA THR A 272 -16.27 -7.36 3.35
C THR A 272 -15.07 -8.30 3.25
N TRP A 273 -15.29 -9.60 3.08
CA TRP A 273 -14.20 -10.58 2.99
C TRP A 273 -13.37 -10.42 1.72
N GLY A 274 -13.99 -10.14 0.58
CA GLY A 274 -13.28 -9.88 -0.67
C GLY A 274 -12.46 -8.60 -0.61
N TYR A 275 -12.92 -7.58 0.11
CA TYR A 275 -12.14 -6.38 0.37
C TYR A 275 -10.86 -6.71 1.14
N PHE A 276 -10.96 -7.50 2.23
CA PHE A 276 -9.78 -7.97 2.95
C PHE A 276 -8.88 -8.85 2.08
N ALA A 277 -9.46 -9.74 1.27
CA ALA A 277 -8.69 -10.58 0.35
C ALA A 277 -7.87 -9.75 -0.65
N VAL A 278 -8.42 -8.66 -1.18
CA VAL A 278 -7.68 -7.71 -2.02
C VAL A 278 -6.52 -7.11 -1.24
N ILE A 279 -6.76 -6.54 -0.06
CA ILE A 279 -5.67 -5.94 0.75
C ILE A 279 -4.59 -6.96 1.08
N LEU A 280 -4.98 -8.16 1.51
CA LEU A 280 -4.06 -9.24 1.85
C LEU A 280 -3.25 -9.68 0.64
N THR A 281 -3.83 -9.76 -0.56
CA THR A 281 -3.11 -10.13 -1.79
C THR A 281 -1.94 -9.19 -2.12
N TYR A 282 -2.05 -7.91 -1.75
CA TYR A 282 -1.01 -6.90 -1.96
C TYR A 282 -0.11 -6.66 -0.74
N THR A 283 -0.56 -7.04 0.45
CA THR A 283 0.20 -6.88 1.70
C THR A 283 1.03 -8.11 2.01
N HIS A 284 0.43 -9.29 1.84
CA HIS A 284 1.06 -10.59 2.02
C HIS A 284 1.77 -11.06 0.75
N GLY A 285 2.70 -11.98 0.98
CA GLY A 285 3.57 -12.50 -0.05
C GLY A 285 4.71 -11.55 -0.34
N SER A 286 5.70 -12.07 -1.03
CA SER A 286 6.95 -11.42 -1.39
C SER A 286 6.72 -10.33 -2.47
N SER A 287 5.86 -9.36 -2.18
CA SER A 287 5.31 -8.44 -3.16
C SER A 287 6.36 -7.57 -3.82
N LEU A 288 7.29 -7.11 -2.99
CA LEU A 288 8.50 -6.42 -3.38
C LEU A 288 9.62 -7.38 -3.84
N SER A 289 9.51 -8.69 -3.62
CA SER A 289 10.51 -9.62 -4.17
C SER A 289 10.42 -9.78 -5.69
N TRP A 290 9.24 -9.55 -6.29
CA TRP A 290 9.06 -9.73 -7.73
C TRP A 290 9.95 -8.77 -8.52
N PHE A 291 9.97 -7.49 -8.15
CA PHE A 291 10.86 -6.52 -8.79
C PHE A 291 12.32 -6.90 -8.56
N ARG A 292 12.68 -7.35 -7.36
CA ARG A 292 14.05 -7.77 -7.05
C ARG A 292 14.48 -8.95 -7.92
N GLN A 293 13.67 -10.01 -7.99
CA GLN A 293 13.96 -11.19 -8.80
C GLN A 293 14.10 -10.84 -10.29
N ARG A 294 13.28 -9.91 -10.79
CA ARG A 294 13.24 -9.57 -12.21
C ARG A 294 14.31 -8.57 -12.64
N LEU A 295 14.57 -7.57 -11.81
CA LEU A 295 15.44 -6.44 -12.14
C LEU A 295 16.82 -6.52 -11.50
N TRP A 296 16.95 -7.31 -10.45
CA TRP A 296 18.09 -7.36 -9.56
C TRP A 296 18.42 -8.79 -9.09
N PRO A 297 18.51 -9.78 -10.00
CA PRO A 297 18.73 -11.17 -9.61
C PRO A 297 20.04 -11.39 -8.84
N ASN A 298 21.04 -10.52 -9.07
CA ASN A 298 22.36 -10.59 -8.43
C ASN A 298 22.36 -10.10 -6.98
N PHE A 299 21.34 -9.34 -6.55
CA PHE A 299 21.13 -9.01 -5.14
C PHE A 299 20.39 -10.17 -4.47
N THR A 300 21.03 -11.34 -4.40
CA THR A 300 20.57 -12.44 -3.56
C THR A 300 20.76 -12.04 -2.11
N LEU A 301 19.76 -12.28 -1.26
CA LEU A 301 19.93 -12.26 0.18
C LEU A 301 21.06 -13.24 0.51
N VAL A 302 22.25 -12.75 0.79
CA VAL A 302 23.19 -13.52 1.61
C VAL A 302 22.44 -13.62 2.94
N PRO A 303 21.97 -14.80 3.35
CA PRO A 303 21.37 -14.93 4.67
C PRO A 303 22.40 -14.33 5.62
N ALA A 304 21.97 -13.47 6.54
CA ALA A 304 22.76 -13.21 7.72
C ALA A 304 22.80 -14.52 8.52
N GLY A 305 23.46 -15.54 7.97
CA GLY A 305 24.00 -16.61 8.76
C GLY A 305 24.90 -15.96 9.79
N PRO A 306 25.02 -16.55 11.00
CA PRO A 306 26.01 -16.10 11.95
C PRO A 306 27.31 -15.91 11.18
N ALA A 307 27.91 -14.71 11.29
CA ALA A 307 29.21 -14.47 10.71
C ALA A 307 30.07 -15.69 11.05
N PRO A 308 30.74 -16.34 10.07
CA PRO A 308 31.57 -17.51 10.36
C PRO A 308 32.43 -17.11 11.54
N ASP A 309 32.24 -17.83 12.64
CA ASP A 309 32.86 -17.52 13.91
C ASP A 309 34.36 -17.58 13.65
N THR A 310 35.00 -16.42 13.41
CA THR A 310 36.45 -16.32 13.25
C THR A 310 37.14 -16.56 14.60
N GLY A 311 36.38 -16.91 15.65
CA GLY A 311 36.89 -17.51 16.85
C GLY A 311 37.41 -18.92 16.60
N GLY A 312 38.73 -19.07 16.47
CA GLY A 312 39.37 -20.27 17.03
C GLY A 312 40.47 -20.98 16.26
N GLN A 313 41.32 -20.31 15.47
CA GLN A 313 42.63 -20.83 15.05
C GLN A 313 43.55 -19.60 14.85
N GLU A 314 44.66 -19.32 15.52
CA GLU A 314 45.56 -20.02 16.44
C GLU A 314 46.15 -18.95 17.41
N GLN A 315 45.92 -19.06 18.72
CA GLN A 315 46.83 -18.50 19.72
C GLN A 315 47.43 -19.67 20.48
N GLY A 316 48.33 -20.37 19.80
CA GLY A 316 49.07 -21.50 20.32
C GLY A 316 50.55 -21.40 19.94
N HIS A 317 51.24 -20.35 20.42
CA HIS A 317 52.70 -20.43 20.53
C HIS A 317 53.21 -19.83 21.84
N THR A 318 53.45 -20.76 22.75
CA THR A 318 54.23 -20.74 23.98
C THR A 318 55.68 -20.29 23.81
N GLY A 319 56.23 -19.62 24.83
CA GLY A 319 57.67 -19.42 25.07
C GLY A 319 58.10 -17.97 24.90
N THR A 320 58.77 -17.28 25.83
CA THR A 320 59.73 -17.74 26.83
C THR A 320 59.86 -16.68 27.93
N GLN A 321 60.00 -17.14 29.17
CA GLN A 321 60.36 -16.35 30.35
C GLN A 321 61.65 -15.55 30.14
N GLY A 322 61.65 -14.30 30.59
CA GLY A 322 62.85 -13.49 30.79
C GLY A 322 62.73 -12.71 32.10
N GLN A 323 63.06 -13.38 33.21
CA GLN A 323 63.36 -12.73 34.49
C GLN A 323 64.52 -11.75 34.30
N GLY A 324 64.33 -10.51 34.72
CA GLY A 324 65.38 -9.50 34.79
C GLY A 324 65.14 -8.58 35.99
N GLN A 325 65.59 -9.05 37.16
CA GLN A 325 65.81 -8.23 38.35
C GLN A 325 66.77 -7.08 38.02
N GLY A 326 66.47 -5.88 38.50
CA GLY A 326 67.36 -4.73 38.43
C GLY A 326 67.08 -3.74 39.55
N GLN A 327 67.68 -4.01 40.72
CA GLN A 327 67.82 -3.08 41.84
C GLN A 327 68.70 -1.87 41.47
N GLY A 328 68.45 -0.74 42.14
CA GLY A 328 69.34 0.44 42.23
C GLY A 328 68.49 1.65 42.66
N GLN A 329 68.39 2.06 43.93
CA GLN A 329 69.40 2.62 44.85
C GLN A 329 70.27 3.74 44.25
N GLY A 330 70.21 4.93 44.87
CA GLY A 330 71.12 6.08 44.67
C GLY A 330 70.34 7.39 44.50
N GLN A 331 69.97 8.11 45.55
CA GLN A 331 70.76 9.19 46.21
C GLN A 331 71.22 10.30 45.26
N SER A 332 70.58 11.47 45.39
CA SER A 332 71.22 12.77 45.67
C SER A 332 70.13 13.82 45.92
#